data_AF-A0A7L3AP09-F1
#
_entry.id   AF-A0A7L3AP09-F1
#
_cell.length_a   1.000
_cell.length_b   1.000
_cell.length_c   1.000
_cell.angle_alpha   90.00
_cell.angle_beta   90.00
_cell.angle_gamma   90.00
#
_symmetry.space_group_name_H-M   'P 1'
#
loop_
_entity.id
_entity.type
_entity.pdbx_description
1 polymer ?
#
loop_
_entity_poly.entity_id
_entity_poly.type
_entity_poly.pdbx_seq_one_letter_code
_entity_poly.pdbx_strand_id
1 'polypeptide(L)'
;SQISLLENTLLDWHNRTLRNDYRHAQPLNGRVVESSFRAQLTQEQCHPEEFSLRLEQIQMQLQDMKRELSGVSHVDTKSHTFPAFYFPAENIESFVNVHPLHDMSLQAFTLCFWTKAQHAGSQTVLSYATQERDNELVVTVGTEVGLWIGGHFVSFPLYHKAKDWLHYCVAWASQAGMGNLWLNGAAGKAKSIQKGYMSQAGGTLVLGKDRDTLLGTFSNGFAGWMTQVNLWSQVLSPADVRALALCKPGQLKGDIIAWGETSMTLLGGVVLEPDTSC
;
A
#
# COMPACT_ATOMS: atom_id res chain seq x y z
N SER A 1 -14.47 13.19 -36.53
CA SER A 1 -14.14 13.73 -37.86
C SER A 1 -12.71 14.24 -37.80
N GLN A 2 -11.77 13.39 -38.23
CA GLN A 2 -10.33 13.57 -38.03
C GLN A 2 -9.76 14.59 -39.03
N ILE A 3 -9.26 15.69 -38.46
CA ILE A 3 -8.06 16.46 -38.83
C ILE A 3 -7.50 16.16 -40.23
N SER A 4 -7.74 17.08 -41.17
CA SER A 4 -7.13 17.10 -42.50
C SER A 4 -5.63 17.36 -42.38
N LEU A 5 -4.84 16.33 -42.64
CA LEU A 5 -3.39 16.43 -42.77
C LEU A 5 -3.07 17.13 -44.10
N LEU A 6 -2.22 18.15 -44.04
CA LEU A 6 -1.69 18.85 -45.20
C LEU A 6 -0.97 17.88 -46.16
N GLU A 7 -1.47 17.74 -47.39
CA GLU A 7 -0.68 17.17 -48.49
C GLU A 7 0.10 18.30 -49.17
N ASN A 8 1.39 18.42 -48.84
CA ASN A 8 2.31 19.27 -49.59
C ASN A 8 2.62 18.57 -50.92
N THR A 9 2.11 19.13 -52.01
CA THR A 9 2.23 18.56 -53.35
C THR A 9 3.63 18.75 -53.91
N LEU A 10 4.33 17.64 -54.18
CA LEU A 10 5.58 17.63 -54.93
C LEU A 10 5.31 18.06 -56.39
N LEU A 11 6.07 19.04 -56.87
CA LEU A 11 6.01 19.56 -58.24
C LEU A 11 7.20 19.03 -59.03
N ASP A 12 7.03 18.80 -60.33
CA ASP A 12 8.14 18.51 -61.23
C ASP A 12 8.91 19.79 -61.63
N TRP A 13 10.00 19.67 -62.39
CA TRP A 13 10.84 20.81 -62.77
C TRP A 13 10.16 21.79 -63.76
N HIS A 14 8.98 21.44 -64.30
CA HIS A 14 8.11 22.34 -65.07
C HIS A 14 6.94 22.88 -64.22
N ASN A 15 7.02 22.74 -62.90
CA ASN A 15 6.06 23.24 -61.93
C ASN A 15 4.64 22.67 -62.08
N ARG A 16 4.51 21.41 -62.54
CA ARG A 16 3.24 20.68 -62.59
C ARG A 16 3.10 19.73 -61.41
N THR A 17 1.86 19.61 -60.94
CA THR A 17 1.48 18.76 -59.81
C THR A 17 1.67 17.28 -60.15
N LEU A 18 2.57 16.59 -59.45
CA LEU A 18 2.71 15.14 -59.57
C LEU A 18 1.52 14.48 -58.88
N ARG A 19 0.49 14.11 -59.66
CA ARG A 19 -0.59 13.25 -59.17
C ARG A 19 -0.10 11.81 -59.07
N ASN A 20 -0.16 11.24 -57.88
CA ASN A 20 0.11 9.84 -57.65
C ASN A 20 -1.15 9.02 -58.01
N ASP A 21 -1.27 8.60 -59.27
CA ASP A 21 -2.44 7.88 -59.79
C ASP A 21 -2.51 6.38 -59.40
N TYR A 22 -1.93 6.00 -58.25
CA TYR A 22 -1.90 4.60 -57.82
C TYR A 22 -2.99 4.25 -56.81
N ARG A 23 -4.28 4.36 -57.17
CA ARG A 23 -5.35 3.60 -56.49
C ARG A 23 -6.53 3.28 -57.40
N HIS A 24 -6.41 2.16 -58.13
CA HIS A 24 -7.56 1.28 -58.32
C HIS A 24 -7.21 -0.07 -57.69
N ALA A 25 -7.83 -0.38 -56.56
CA ALA A 25 -7.75 -1.72 -55.98
C ALA A 25 -8.51 -2.69 -56.90
N GLN A 26 -7.82 -3.64 -57.51
CA GLN A 26 -8.46 -4.73 -58.25
C GLN A 26 -9.18 -5.68 -57.26
N PRO A 27 -10.32 -6.29 -57.63
CA PRO A 27 -11.00 -7.24 -56.77
C PRO A 27 -10.14 -8.50 -56.60
N LEU A 28 -10.02 -8.97 -55.35
CA LEU A 28 -9.30 -10.18 -54.97
C LEU A 28 -10.05 -11.45 -55.41
N ASN A 29 -9.99 -11.77 -56.71
CA ASN A 29 -10.41 -13.07 -57.21
C ASN A 29 -9.32 -14.12 -56.97
N GLY A 30 -9.32 -14.71 -55.77
CA GLY A 30 -8.80 -16.06 -55.52
C GLY A 30 -7.30 -16.30 -55.75
N ARG A 31 -6.44 -15.28 -55.66
CA ARG A 31 -4.97 -15.50 -55.67
C ARG A 31 -4.44 -15.62 -54.25
N VAL A 32 -3.76 -16.73 -53.96
CA VAL A 32 -2.90 -16.88 -52.78
C VAL A 32 -1.58 -16.17 -53.07
N VAL A 33 -1.18 -15.27 -52.17
CA VAL A 33 0.16 -14.68 -52.18
C VAL A 33 1.01 -15.44 -51.17
N GLU A 34 1.89 -16.32 -51.64
CA GLU A 34 2.89 -16.94 -50.79
C GLU A 34 4.10 -16.01 -50.65
N SER A 35 4.54 -15.80 -49.41
CA SER A 35 5.72 -14.99 -49.12
C SER A 35 7.01 -15.77 -49.37
N SER A 36 8.00 -15.15 -50.03
CA SER A 36 9.32 -15.75 -50.28
C SER A 36 10.31 -15.64 -49.11
N PHE A 37 9.86 -15.19 -47.93
CA PHE A 37 10.71 -15.11 -46.74
C PHE A 37 10.87 -16.50 -46.11
N ARG A 38 12.11 -17.02 -46.10
CA ARG A 38 12.45 -18.15 -45.23
C ARG A 38 12.65 -17.61 -43.81
N ALA A 39 11.76 -17.98 -42.90
CA ALA A 39 11.96 -17.73 -41.48
C ALA A 39 13.18 -18.55 -40.99
N GLN A 40 14.25 -17.88 -40.60
CA GLN A 40 15.27 -18.50 -39.77
C GLN A 40 14.69 -18.67 -38.36
N LEU A 41 14.22 -19.89 -38.07
CA LEU A 41 14.00 -20.32 -36.70
C LEU A 41 15.37 -20.48 -36.05
N THR A 42 15.80 -19.49 -35.27
CA THR A 42 16.77 -19.74 -34.21
C THR A 42 16.17 -20.81 -33.31
N GLN A 43 16.82 -21.95 -33.25
CA GLN A 43 16.43 -23.09 -32.43
C GLN A 43 16.73 -22.73 -30.97
N GLU A 44 15.93 -21.85 -30.38
CA GLU A 44 15.85 -21.78 -28.92
C GLU A 44 15.33 -23.14 -28.47
N GLN A 45 16.17 -23.84 -27.70
CA GLN A 45 15.79 -25.11 -27.09
C GLN A 45 14.62 -24.86 -26.16
N CYS A 46 13.41 -25.15 -26.66
CA CYS A 46 12.27 -25.36 -25.80
C CYS A 46 12.63 -26.56 -24.93
N HIS A 47 12.81 -26.35 -23.63
CA HIS A 47 13.11 -27.40 -22.65
C HIS A 47 11.78 -27.89 -22.04
N PRO A 48 11.09 -28.88 -22.65
CA PRO A 48 9.82 -29.40 -22.15
C PRO A 48 9.92 -29.98 -20.73
N GLU A 49 11.13 -30.34 -20.30
CA GLU A 49 11.44 -30.79 -18.94
C GLU A 49 11.24 -29.68 -17.89
N GLU A 50 11.55 -28.42 -18.21
CA GLU A 50 11.33 -27.31 -17.28
C GLU A 50 9.82 -26.99 -17.14
N PHE A 51 9.08 -27.11 -18.23
CA PHE A 51 7.62 -26.95 -18.21
C PHE A 51 6.93 -28.06 -17.42
N SER A 52 7.36 -29.31 -17.60
CA SER A 52 6.82 -30.45 -16.84
C SER A 52 7.15 -30.34 -15.35
N LEU A 53 8.37 -29.96 -14.98
CA LEU A 53 8.74 -29.66 -13.59
C LEU A 53 7.87 -28.56 -12.97
N ARG A 54 7.63 -27.46 -13.70
CA ARG A 54 6.75 -26.38 -13.21
C ARG A 54 5.29 -26.82 -13.08
N LEU A 55 4.80 -27.67 -13.98
CA LEU A 55 3.45 -28.22 -13.91
C LEU A 55 3.27 -29.18 -12.74
N GLU A 56 4.25 -30.04 -12.47
CA GLU A 56 4.27 -30.89 -11.28
C GLU A 56 4.32 -30.07 -9.99
N GLN A 57 5.11 -28.99 -9.96
CA GLN A 57 5.17 -28.10 -8.82
C GLN A 57 3.82 -27.39 -8.55
N ILE A 58 3.13 -26.95 -9.60
CA ILE A 58 1.76 -26.40 -9.48
C ILE A 58 0.79 -27.47 -8.97
N GLN A 59 0.88 -28.71 -9.46
CA GLN A 59 0.02 -29.80 -9.00
C GLN A 59 0.25 -30.15 -7.52
N MET A 60 1.50 -30.16 -7.05
CA MET A 60 1.81 -30.36 -5.63
C MET A 60 1.22 -29.23 -4.77
N GLN A 61 1.36 -27.96 -5.19
CA GLN A 61 0.76 -26.84 -4.48
C GLN A 61 -0.77 -26.92 -4.40
N LEU A 62 -1.43 -27.34 -5.47
CA LEU A 62 -2.89 -27.55 -5.48
C LEU A 62 -3.31 -28.71 -4.58
N GLN A 63 -2.50 -29.77 -4.48
CA GLN A 63 -2.76 -30.89 -3.57
C GLN A 63 -2.59 -30.49 -2.11
N ASP A 64 -1.57 -29.70 -1.77
CA ASP A 64 -1.38 -29.15 -0.43
C ASP A 64 -2.52 -28.22 -0.04
N MET A 65 -2.93 -27.28 -0.91
CA MET A 65 -4.12 -26.45 -0.69
C MET A 65 -5.38 -27.28 -0.47
N LYS A 66 -5.57 -28.35 -1.26
CA LYS A 66 -6.71 -29.25 -1.09
C LYS A 66 -6.66 -29.98 0.25
N ARG A 67 -5.48 -30.31 0.75
CA ARG A 67 -5.29 -30.95 2.07
C ARG A 67 -5.59 -29.99 3.21
N GLU A 68 -5.22 -28.71 3.07
CA GLU A 68 -5.60 -27.66 4.02
C GLU A 68 -7.13 -27.42 4.01
N LEU A 69 -7.75 -27.37 2.83
CA LEU A 69 -9.20 -27.20 2.68
C LEU A 69 -10.01 -28.40 3.18
N SER A 70 -9.48 -29.63 3.05
CA SER A 70 -10.14 -30.84 3.55
C SER A 70 -9.91 -31.12 5.05
N GLY A 71 -8.99 -30.39 5.69
CA GLY A 71 -8.81 -30.37 7.15
C GLY A 71 -9.83 -29.50 7.90
N VAL A 72 -10.63 -28.70 7.20
CA VAL A 72 -11.67 -27.85 7.81
C VAL A 72 -12.98 -28.62 7.93
N SER A 73 -13.02 -29.61 8.84
CA SER A 73 -14.28 -30.04 9.43
C SER A 73 -14.79 -28.94 10.36
N HIS A 74 -16.06 -28.56 10.22
CA HIS A 74 -16.80 -27.62 11.09
C HIS A 74 -16.47 -27.83 12.59
N VAL A 75 -15.46 -27.11 13.07
CA VAL A 75 -15.25 -26.82 14.47
C VAL A 75 -15.39 -25.31 14.53
N ASP A 76 -16.34 -24.88 15.35
CA ASP A 76 -16.57 -23.49 15.74
C ASP A 76 -15.30 -22.98 16.43
N THR A 77 -14.31 -22.65 15.63
CA THR A 77 -12.99 -22.23 16.07
C THR A 77 -13.13 -20.75 16.29
N LYS A 78 -13.33 -20.35 17.55
CA LYS A 78 -13.22 -18.96 17.95
C LYS A 78 -11.95 -18.41 17.31
N SER A 79 -12.11 -17.47 16.37
CA SER A 79 -10.97 -16.81 15.74
C SER A 79 -10.09 -16.26 16.85
N HIS A 80 -8.88 -16.80 16.97
CA HIS A 80 -7.89 -16.37 17.97
C HIS A 80 -7.27 -15.01 17.60
N THR A 81 -7.74 -14.39 16.52
CA THR A 81 -7.27 -13.10 16.04
C THR A 81 -7.93 -11.99 16.86
N PHE A 82 -7.11 -11.08 17.39
CA PHE A 82 -7.61 -9.88 18.05
C PHE A 82 -8.47 -9.06 17.05
N PRO A 83 -9.62 -8.51 17.47
CA PRO A 83 -10.55 -7.85 16.56
C PRO A 83 -9.96 -6.62 15.86
N ALA A 84 -10.53 -6.28 14.71
CA ALA A 84 -10.29 -5.01 14.04
C ALA A 84 -11.12 -3.90 14.70
N PHE A 85 -10.63 -2.67 14.63
CA PHE A 85 -11.39 -1.49 15.02
C PHE A 85 -12.13 -0.93 13.81
N TYR A 86 -13.42 -0.68 13.96
CA TYR A 86 -14.25 0.02 13.00
C TYR A 86 -14.56 1.44 13.49
N PHE A 87 -14.24 2.43 12.67
CA PHE A 87 -14.49 3.85 12.89
C PHE A 87 -15.65 4.29 11.99
N PRO A 88 -16.84 4.57 12.57
CA PRO A 88 -18.02 4.98 11.79
C PRO A 88 -17.83 6.31 11.08
N ALA A 89 -18.17 6.38 9.79
CA ALA A 89 -17.98 7.58 8.97
C ALA A 89 -18.88 8.74 9.41
N GLU A 90 -20.06 8.43 9.95
CA GLU A 90 -21.00 9.37 10.53
C GLU A 90 -20.51 10.01 11.84
N ASN A 91 -19.46 9.46 12.46
CA ASN A 91 -18.99 9.89 13.77
C ASN A 91 -17.52 10.34 13.74
N ILE A 92 -17.35 11.64 13.52
CA ILE A 92 -16.05 12.33 13.52
C ILE A 92 -15.40 12.43 14.92
N GLU A 93 -16.09 12.00 15.98
CA GLU A 93 -15.57 11.94 17.35
C GLU A 93 -14.94 10.60 17.70
N SER A 94 -14.90 9.63 16.78
CA SER A 94 -14.33 8.31 17.01
C SER A 94 -12.80 8.37 17.13
N PHE A 95 -12.25 7.88 18.24
CA PHE A 95 -10.79 7.73 18.40
C PHE A 95 -10.46 6.64 19.43
N VAL A 96 -9.20 6.21 19.44
CA VAL A 96 -8.68 5.25 20.41
C VAL A 96 -7.48 5.86 21.13
N ASN A 97 -7.53 5.92 22.46
CA ASN A 97 -6.36 6.25 23.26
C ASN A 97 -5.47 5.00 23.39
N VAL A 98 -4.18 5.14 23.11
CA VAL A 98 -3.20 4.06 23.23
C VAL A 98 -2.27 4.37 24.40
N HIS A 99 -2.01 3.37 25.24
CA HIS A 99 -1.01 3.46 26.32
C HIS A 99 0.22 2.65 25.89
N PRO A 100 1.26 3.30 25.32
CA PRO A 100 2.44 2.60 24.80
C PRO A 100 3.12 1.75 25.87
N LEU A 101 3.75 0.66 25.44
CA LEU A 101 4.51 -0.24 26.33
C LEU A 101 5.80 0.41 26.83
N HIS A 102 6.37 1.33 26.05
CA HIS A 102 7.56 2.11 26.40
C HIS A 102 7.41 3.57 25.95
N ASP A 103 8.27 4.45 26.47
CA ASP A 103 8.26 5.87 26.14
C ASP A 103 8.46 6.13 24.64
N MET A 104 7.71 7.11 24.13
CA MET A 104 7.77 7.56 22.73
C MET A 104 8.98 8.46 22.45
N SER A 105 10.11 8.27 23.15
CA SER A 105 11.35 8.97 22.86
C SER A 105 12.22 8.17 21.88
N LEU A 106 11.96 8.38 20.60
CA LEU A 106 12.39 7.51 19.52
C LEU A 106 13.42 8.23 18.64
N GLN A 107 14.52 7.55 18.36
CA GLN A 107 15.48 7.94 17.31
C GLN A 107 15.28 7.16 16.01
N ALA A 108 14.45 6.11 16.06
CA ALA A 108 14.01 5.37 14.91
C ALA A 108 12.65 4.75 15.23
N PHE A 109 11.87 4.44 14.20
CA PHE A 109 10.68 3.63 14.37
C PHE A 109 10.30 2.91 13.09
N THR A 110 9.47 1.89 13.25
CA THR A 110 8.63 1.32 12.18
C THR A 110 7.21 1.25 12.69
N LEU A 111 6.26 1.79 11.95
CA LEU A 111 4.83 1.66 12.21
C LEU A 111 4.25 0.78 11.10
N CYS A 112 3.67 -0.37 11.44
CA CYS A 112 2.92 -1.19 10.48
C CYS A 112 1.46 -1.32 10.92
N PHE A 113 0.55 -1.34 9.96
CA PHE A 113 -0.87 -1.48 10.20
C PHE A 113 -1.61 -1.93 8.93
N TRP A 114 -2.79 -2.47 9.13
CA TRP A 114 -3.74 -2.74 8.06
C TRP A 114 -4.91 -1.75 8.14
N THR A 115 -5.32 -1.20 7.01
CA THR A 115 -6.57 -0.43 6.92
C THR A 115 -7.42 -0.83 5.73
N LYS A 116 -8.74 -0.68 5.90
CA LYS A 116 -9.72 -0.70 4.83
C LYS A 116 -10.55 0.56 4.96
N ALA A 117 -10.23 1.58 4.17
CA ALA A 117 -10.83 2.90 4.25
C ALA A 117 -11.10 3.46 2.85
N GLN A 118 -11.93 4.50 2.75
CA GLN A 118 -12.14 5.17 1.48
C GLN A 118 -10.86 5.89 1.04
N HIS A 119 -10.46 5.72 -0.21
CA HIS A 119 -9.34 6.43 -0.81
C HIS A 119 -9.72 7.88 -1.17
N ALA A 120 -9.98 8.69 -0.15
CA ALA A 120 -10.36 10.09 -0.27
C ALA A 120 -9.80 10.91 0.90
N GLY A 121 -9.39 12.14 0.61
CA GLY A 121 -8.85 13.08 1.59
C GLY A 121 -7.59 12.59 2.29
N SER A 122 -7.34 13.15 3.47
CA SER A 122 -6.31 12.74 4.42
C SER A 122 -7.02 12.29 5.71
N GLN A 123 -6.72 11.09 6.17
CA GLN A 123 -7.36 10.44 7.31
C GLN A 123 -6.31 9.97 8.29
N THR A 124 -6.43 10.35 9.55
CA THR A 124 -5.40 10.12 10.57
C THR A 124 -5.43 8.69 11.08
N VAL A 125 -4.37 7.92 10.84
CA VAL A 125 -4.23 6.57 11.39
C VAL A 125 -3.72 6.66 12.82
N LEU A 126 -2.62 7.39 13.01
CA LEU A 126 -1.93 7.53 14.29
C LEU A 126 -1.51 8.99 14.46
N SER A 127 -1.77 9.55 15.63
CA SER A 127 -1.30 10.88 16.04
C SER A 127 -0.70 10.79 17.44
N TYR A 128 0.51 11.30 17.58
CA TYR A 128 1.22 11.47 18.84
C TYR A 128 1.57 12.94 19.02
N ALA A 129 1.15 13.50 20.14
CA ALA A 129 1.30 14.92 20.48
C ALA A 129 1.91 15.06 21.88
N THR A 130 2.83 16.00 22.07
CA THR A 130 3.34 16.42 23.39
C THR A 130 2.76 17.78 23.78
N GLN A 131 3.07 18.25 25.01
CA GLN A 131 2.66 19.59 25.43
C GLN A 131 3.24 20.71 24.54
N GLU A 132 4.42 20.47 23.97
CA GLU A 132 5.12 21.46 23.16
C GLU A 132 4.83 21.30 21.66
N ARG A 133 4.24 20.16 21.25
CA ARG A 133 4.09 19.83 19.83
C ARG A 133 2.89 18.95 19.54
N ASP A 134 1.95 19.50 18.79
CA ASP A 134 0.77 18.76 18.31
C ASP A 134 1.17 17.65 17.34
N ASN A 135 2.04 17.95 16.36
CA ASN A 135 2.45 17.01 15.32
C ASN A 135 3.82 16.38 15.59
N GLU A 136 3.97 15.72 16.76
CA GLU A 136 5.23 15.08 17.13
C GLU A 136 5.51 13.83 16.28
N LEU A 137 4.50 12.97 16.10
CA LEU A 137 4.49 11.90 15.11
C LEU A 137 3.06 11.70 14.61
N VAL A 138 2.82 11.94 13.32
CA VAL A 138 1.50 11.73 12.71
C VAL A 138 1.65 10.91 11.44
N VAL A 139 0.78 9.93 11.24
CA VAL A 139 0.66 9.18 9.99
C VAL A 139 -0.78 9.24 9.51
N THR A 140 -0.96 9.71 8.27
CA THR A 140 -2.26 9.76 7.61
C THR A 140 -2.28 8.88 6.36
N VAL A 141 -3.46 8.43 5.98
CA VAL A 141 -3.73 7.69 4.73
C VAL A 141 -4.87 8.37 3.96
N GLY A 142 -5.15 7.90 2.75
CA GLY A 142 -6.17 8.46 1.87
C GLY A 142 -5.61 8.58 0.47
N THR A 143 -5.64 9.77 -0.13
CA THR A 143 -5.07 10.01 -1.47
C THR A 143 -3.54 9.85 -1.51
N GLU A 144 -2.89 10.06 -0.38
CA GLU A 144 -1.47 9.85 -0.16
C GLU A 144 -1.24 9.32 1.25
N VAL A 145 -0.04 8.80 1.52
CA VAL A 145 0.40 8.57 2.91
C VAL A 145 1.15 9.80 3.37
N GLY A 146 0.64 10.47 4.41
CA GLY A 146 1.32 11.59 5.04
C GLY A 146 2.13 11.14 6.25
N LEU A 147 3.32 11.71 6.42
CA LEU A 147 4.19 11.46 7.57
C LEU A 147 4.66 12.79 8.16
N TRP A 148 4.35 13.00 9.43
CA TRP A 148 4.88 14.09 10.24
C TRP A 148 5.85 13.55 11.29
N ILE A 149 7.00 14.20 11.43
CA ILE A 149 7.96 13.93 12.51
C ILE A 149 8.44 15.28 13.04
N GLY A 150 8.29 15.50 14.34
CA GLY A 150 8.70 16.73 15.00
C GLY A 150 8.16 18.00 14.33
N GLY A 151 6.95 17.96 13.78
CA GLY A 151 6.30 19.08 13.07
C GLY A 151 6.65 19.22 11.59
N HIS A 152 7.57 18.43 11.04
CA HIS A 152 7.93 18.45 9.62
C HIS A 152 7.16 17.39 8.85
N PHE A 153 6.78 17.68 7.61
CA PHE A 153 5.91 16.83 6.79
C PHE A 153 6.58 16.33 5.52
N VAL A 154 6.35 15.06 5.19
CA VAL A 154 6.55 14.49 3.85
C VAL A 154 5.34 13.66 3.44
N SER A 155 5.05 13.64 2.14
CA SER A 155 3.96 12.83 1.60
C SER A 155 4.44 11.76 0.61
N PHE A 156 3.77 10.62 0.56
CA PHE A 156 4.04 9.54 -0.38
C PHE A 156 2.79 9.32 -1.27
N PRO A 157 2.86 9.66 -2.57
CA PRO A 157 1.69 9.54 -3.44
C PRO A 157 1.29 8.07 -3.61
N LEU A 158 -0.01 7.81 -3.53
CA LEU A 158 -0.59 6.49 -3.77
C LEU A 158 -1.29 6.48 -5.12
N TYR A 159 -0.95 5.50 -5.97
CA TYR A 159 -1.61 5.32 -7.27
C TYR A 159 -2.74 4.28 -7.23
N HIS A 160 -2.96 3.65 -6.07
CA HIS A 160 -3.97 2.61 -5.90
C HIS A 160 -5.23 3.14 -5.22
N LYS A 161 -6.36 2.94 -5.88
CA LYS A 161 -7.72 3.14 -5.33
C LYS A 161 -8.29 1.82 -4.84
N ALA A 162 -7.62 1.17 -3.89
CA ALA A 162 -8.14 -0.06 -3.32
C ALA A 162 -9.37 0.25 -2.44
N LYS A 163 -10.41 -0.58 -2.54
CA LYS A 163 -11.54 -0.61 -1.60
C LYS A 163 -11.41 -1.73 -0.57
N ASP A 164 -10.27 -2.41 -0.58
CA ASP A 164 -9.99 -3.56 0.27
C ASP A 164 -8.82 -3.26 1.21
N TRP A 165 -8.52 -4.22 2.08
CA TRP A 165 -7.42 -4.14 3.01
C TRP A 165 -6.09 -3.82 2.33
N LEU A 166 -5.39 -2.83 2.89
CA LEU A 166 -4.04 -2.46 2.51
C LEU A 166 -3.15 -2.51 3.75
N HIS A 167 -2.00 -3.16 3.59
CA HIS A 167 -0.95 -3.18 4.60
C HIS A 167 0.03 -2.04 4.35
N TYR A 168 0.25 -1.22 5.35
CA TYR A 168 1.19 -0.13 5.33
C TYR A 168 2.30 -0.40 6.34
N CYS A 169 3.53 -0.09 5.97
CA CYS A 169 4.58 0.14 6.94
C CYS A 169 5.28 1.47 6.64
N VAL A 170 5.46 2.30 7.65
CA VAL A 170 6.23 3.55 7.57
C VAL A 170 7.39 3.46 8.55
N ALA A 171 8.61 3.71 8.09
CA ALA A 171 9.78 3.69 8.96
C ALA A 171 10.63 4.94 8.81
N TRP A 172 11.27 5.35 9.90
CA TRP A 172 12.20 6.48 9.90
C TRP A 172 13.36 6.21 10.87
N ALA A 173 14.52 6.76 10.56
CA ALA A 173 15.68 6.76 11.45
C ALA A 173 16.39 8.11 11.41
N SER A 174 16.65 8.65 12.61
CA SER A 174 17.31 9.94 12.86
C SER A 174 18.67 10.07 12.19
N GLN A 175 19.49 9.01 12.24
CA GLN A 175 20.85 9.04 11.70
C GLN A 175 20.87 9.34 10.19
N ALA A 176 19.97 8.71 9.43
CA ALA A 176 19.84 8.93 7.99
C ALA A 176 18.92 10.10 7.66
N GLY A 177 17.93 10.37 8.52
CA GLY A 177 16.87 11.35 8.26
C GLY A 177 16.00 10.96 7.08
N MET A 178 15.67 9.67 6.93
CA MET A 178 14.92 9.15 5.78
C MET A 178 13.66 8.44 6.24
N GLY A 179 12.50 8.89 5.75
CA GLY A 179 11.21 8.22 5.85
C GLY A 179 11.03 7.24 4.68
N ASN A 180 10.64 6.01 4.99
CA ASN A 180 10.41 4.93 4.04
C ASN A 180 8.96 4.45 4.17
N LEU A 181 8.36 4.09 3.04
CA LEU A 181 7.02 3.53 2.96
C LEU A 181 7.09 2.15 2.29
N TRP A 182 6.36 1.18 2.83
CA TRP A 182 6.02 -0.05 2.15
C TRP A 182 4.50 -0.18 2.06
N LEU A 183 4.03 -0.63 0.91
CA LEU A 183 2.62 -0.96 0.67
C LEU A 183 2.52 -2.42 0.27
N ASN A 184 1.75 -3.22 1.02
CA ASN A 184 1.63 -4.66 0.82
C ASN A 184 3.00 -5.37 0.75
N GLY A 185 3.97 -4.89 1.53
CA GLY A 185 5.34 -5.41 1.58
C GLY A 185 6.27 -4.91 0.46
N ALA A 186 5.76 -4.18 -0.54
CA ALA A 186 6.56 -3.60 -1.61
C ALA A 186 7.12 -2.23 -1.18
N ALA A 187 8.43 -2.03 -1.35
CA ALA A 187 9.10 -0.79 -0.96
C ALA A 187 8.79 0.37 -1.93
N GLY A 188 8.46 1.53 -1.38
CA GLY A 188 8.32 2.80 -2.10
C GLY A 188 9.62 3.60 -2.16
N LYS A 189 9.53 4.83 -2.66
CA LYS A 189 10.66 5.78 -2.68
C LYS A 189 10.82 6.45 -1.32
N ALA A 190 12.02 6.39 -0.76
CA ALA A 190 12.36 7.08 0.48
C ALA A 190 12.36 8.61 0.32
N LYS A 191 12.07 9.34 1.40
CA LYS A 191 12.07 10.81 1.44
C LYS A 191 12.85 11.33 2.65
N SER A 192 13.58 12.42 2.46
CA SER A 192 14.34 13.05 3.56
C SER A 192 13.39 13.78 4.51
N ILE A 193 13.52 13.50 5.80
CA ILE A 193 12.77 14.13 6.89
C ILE A 193 13.55 13.99 8.20
N GLN A 194 13.70 15.11 8.93
CA GLN A 194 14.19 15.16 10.32
C GLN A 194 15.49 14.38 10.58
N LYS A 195 16.59 14.74 9.94
CA LYS A 195 17.90 14.14 10.29
C LYS A 195 18.36 14.64 11.67
N GLY A 196 18.83 13.74 12.53
CA GLY A 196 19.36 14.06 13.86
C GLY A 196 18.28 14.38 14.91
N TYR A 197 17.00 14.18 14.58
CA TYR A 197 15.89 14.41 15.50
C TYR A 197 15.71 13.25 16.50
N MET A 198 15.08 13.52 17.64
CA MET A 198 14.64 12.53 18.60
C MET A 198 13.26 12.96 19.08
N SER A 199 12.29 12.04 19.06
CA SER A 199 10.95 12.41 19.50
C SER A 199 10.89 12.64 21.01
N GLN A 200 10.00 13.53 21.42
CA GLN A 200 9.78 13.88 22.81
C GLN A 200 8.91 12.83 23.53
N ALA A 201 9.27 12.50 24.77
CA ALA A 201 8.45 11.65 25.65
C ALA A 201 7.29 12.44 26.29
N GLY A 202 6.42 11.74 27.03
CA GLY A 202 5.39 12.36 27.88
C GLY A 202 4.16 12.89 27.14
N GLY A 203 3.97 12.50 25.88
CA GLY A 203 2.83 12.89 25.06
C GLY A 203 1.61 11.95 25.17
N THR A 204 0.59 12.25 24.39
CA THR A 204 -0.60 11.43 24.19
C THR A 204 -0.56 10.77 22.82
N LEU A 205 -0.78 9.46 22.77
CA LEU A 205 -0.88 8.70 21.53
C LEU A 205 -2.32 8.28 21.27
N VAL A 206 -2.83 8.58 20.07
CA VAL A 206 -4.18 8.24 19.65
C VAL A 206 -4.21 7.60 18.26
N LEU A 207 -5.23 6.79 18.01
CA LEU A 207 -5.56 6.28 16.68
C LEU A 207 -6.88 6.88 16.17
N GLY A 208 -6.97 7.01 14.86
CA GLY A 208 -8.19 7.37 14.14
C GLY A 208 -8.53 8.86 14.10
N LYS A 209 -7.71 9.71 14.75
CA LYS A 209 -7.97 11.15 14.82
C LYS A 209 -6.69 11.90 15.13
N ASP A 210 -6.63 13.14 14.66
CA ASP A 210 -5.59 14.09 15.08
C ASP A 210 -6.14 15.01 16.17
N ARG A 211 -5.35 15.24 17.23
CA ARG A 211 -5.78 16.04 18.38
C ARG A 211 -5.35 17.49 18.15
N ASP A 212 -6.11 18.22 17.34
CA ASP A 212 -5.96 19.67 17.27
C ASP A 212 -6.67 20.32 18.46
N THR A 213 -5.88 20.84 19.41
CA THR A 213 -6.39 21.48 20.62
C THR A 213 -6.79 22.95 20.39
N LEU A 214 -6.38 23.57 19.28
CA LEU A 214 -6.49 25.02 19.10
C LEU A 214 -7.80 25.51 18.49
N LEU A 215 -8.47 24.70 17.66
CA LEU A 215 -9.61 25.20 16.85
C LEU A 215 -10.93 24.47 17.06
N GLY A 216 -10.98 23.47 17.93
CA GLY A 216 -12.22 22.72 18.22
C GLY A 216 -12.90 22.11 16.98
N THR A 217 -12.15 21.96 15.88
CA THR A 217 -12.63 21.42 14.61
C THR A 217 -11.72 20.27 14.20
N PHE A 218 -12.35 19.13 13.91
CA PHE A 218 -11.69 17.87 13.61
C PHE A 218 -11.59 17.72 12.09
N SER A 219 -10.44 18.03 11.50
CA SER A 219 -10.36 18.09 10.04
C SER A 219 -9.91 16.80 9.34
N ASN A 220 -9.43 15.77 10.04
CA ASN A 220 -8.90 14.54 9.41
C ASN A 220 -9.20 13.23 10.19
N GLY A 221 -10.44 13.02 10.62
CA GLY A 221 -10.87 11.76 11.26
C GLY A 221 -10.79 10.56 10.31
N PHE A 222 -10.43 9.39 10.83
CA PHE A 222 -10.40 8.14 10.07
C PHE A 222 -11.78 7.50 10.02
N ALA A 223 -12.15 6.99 8.85
CA ALA A 223 -13.39 6.25 8.65
C ALA A 223 -13.11 4.92 7.93
N GLY A 224 -13.53 3.81 8.55
CA GLY A 224 -13.30 2.46 8.03
C GLY A 224 -12.72 1.52 9.08
N TRP A 225 -12.03 0.47 8.62
CA TRP A 225 -11.45 -0.56 9.48
C TRP A 225 -9.94 -0.36 9.63
N MET A 226 -9.43 -0.61 10.82
CA MET A 226 -8.02 -0.56 11.18
C MET A 226 -7.68 -1.74 12.07
N THR A 227 -6.59 -2.44 11.80
CA THR A 227 -6.14 -3.58 12.62
C THR A 227 -4.63 -3.74 12.55
N GLN A 228 -4.10 -4.61 13.43
CA GLN A 228 -2.70 -5.02 13.45
C GLN A 228 -1.75 -3.82 13.53
N VAL A 229 -2.15 -2.76 14.24
CA VAL A 229 -1.32 -1.58 14.46
C VAL A 229 -0.19 -1.93 15.42
N ASN A 230 1.02 -2.01 14.89
CA ASN A 230 2.22 -2.30 15.65
C ASN A 230 3.27 -1.23 15.40
N LEU A 231 3.95 -0.81 16.48
CA LEU A 231 4.98 0.22 16.45
C LEU A 231 6.24 -0.31 17.13
N TRP A 232 7.35 -0.24 16.40
CA TRP A 232 8.68 -0.61 16.88
C TRP A 232 9.54 0.63 17.10
N SER A 233 10.45 0.60 18.07
CA SER A 233 11.48 1.63 18.31
C SER A 233 12.69 1.55 17.37
N GLN A 234 12.61 0.70 16.34
CA GLN A 234 13.67 0.42 15.38
C GLN A 234 13.14 0.32 13.95
N VAL A 235 14.05 0.43 12.97
CA VAL A 235 13.73 0.16 11.56
C VAL A 235 13.74 -1.36 11.32
N LEU A 236 12.61 -1.93 10.90
CA LEU A 236 12.51 -3.34 10.55
C LEU A 236 13.21 -3.66 9.22
N SER A 237 13.64 -4.91 9.05
CA SER A 237 14.22 -5.35 7.78
C SER A 237 13.15 -5.47 6.69
N PRO A 238 13.51 -5.34 5.39
CA PRO A 238 12.58 -5.60 4.30
C PRO A 238 12.02 -7.03 4.28
N ALA A 239 12.69 -8.00 4.91
CA ALA A 239 12.17 -9.36 5.04
C ALA A 239 11.05 -9.42 6.08
N ASP A 240 11.22 -8.76 7.22
CA ASP A 240 10.23 -8.69 8.29
C ASP A 240 8.96 -7.97 7.82
N VAL A 241 9.11 -6.81 7.17
CA VAL A 241 7.99 -6.06 6.60
C VAL A 241 7.19 -6.89 5.60
N ARG A 242 7.86 -7.71 4.78
CA ARG A 242 7.20 -8.63 3.84
C ARG A 242 6.51 -9.78 4.57
N ALA A 243 7.09 -10.31 5.65
CA ALA A 243 6.45 -11.34 6.46
C ALA A 243 5.17 -10.84 7.14
N LEU A 244 5.17 -9.58 7.60
CA LEU A 244 3.99 -8.90 8.13
C LEU A 244 2.89 -8.75 7.08
N ALA A 245 3.26 -8.29 5.88
CA ALA A 245 2.33 -8.12 4.76
C ALA A 245 1.70 -9.44 4.25
N LEU A 246 2.38 -10.58 4.46
CA LEU A 246 1.93 -11.91 4.06
C LEU A 246 1.20 -12.67 5.17
N CYS A 247 0.88 -12.02 6.30
CA CYS A 247 0.13 -12.64 7.39
C CYS A 247 0.77 -13.94 7.94
N LYS A 248 2.11 -14.05 7.87
CA LYS A 248 2.81 -15.28 8.27
C LYS A 248 2.60 -15.56 9.77
N PRO A 249 2.42 -16.81 10.21
CA PRO A 249 2.33 -17.15 11.63
C PRO A 249 3.56 -16.66 12.43
N GLY A 250 3.36 -16.34 13.72
CA GLY A 250 4.44 -15.89 14.60
C GLY A 250 4.98 -14.50 14.25
N GLN A 251 4.10 -13.61 13.76
CA GLN A 251 4.48 -12.24 13.42
C GLN A 251 5.15 -11.52 14.60
N LEU A 252 6.15 -10.72 14.28
CA LEU A 252 6.77 -9.80 15.22
C LEU A 252 5.68 -8.87 15.80
N LYS A 253 5.78 -8.60 17.09
CA LYS A 253 5.00 -7.58 17.79
C LYS A 253 5.87 -6.37 18.08
N GLY A 254 5.27 -5.19 18.07
CA GLY A 254 5.97 -3.94 18.38
C GLY A 254 6.37 -3.87 19.85
N ASP A 255 7.52 -3.26 20.14
CA ASP A 255 7.94 -2.97 21.51
C ASP A 255 7.34 -1.65 22.03
N ILE A 256 6.78 -0.80 21.18
CA ILE A 256 6.03 0.40 21.59
C ILE A 256 4.52 0.16 21.57
N ILE A 257 4.02 -0.42 20.46
CA ILE A 257 2.65 -0.89 20.33
C ILE A 257 2.69 -2.33 19.81
N ALA A 258 2.21 -3.27 20.61
CA ALA A 258 1.90 -4.64 20.24
C ALA A 258 0.38 -4.80 20.11
N TRP A 259 -0.13 -5.05 18.91
CA TRP A 259 -1.56 -5.22 18.67
C TRP A 259 -2.12 -6.43 19.43
N GLY A 260 -3.17 -6.20 20.22
CA GLY A 260 -3.79 -7.20 21.11
C GLY A 260 -3.15 -7.36 22.48
N GLU A 261 -2.02 -6.69 22.74
CA GLU A 261 -1.33 -6.71 24.03
C GLU A 261 -1.25 -5.32 24.67
N THR A 262 -1.12 -4.28 23.85
CA THR A 262 -1.05 -2.88 24.31
C THR A 262 -2.42 -2.42 24.80
N SER A 263 -2.46 -1.77 25.97
CA SER A 263 -3.70 -1.26 26.55
C SER A 263 -4.26 -0.09 25.71
N MET A 264 -5.52 -0.22 25.30
CA MET A 264 -6.21 0.75 24.45
C MET A 264 -7.61 1.04 24.97
N THR A 265 -8.03 2.31 24.90
CA THR A 265 -9.36 2.77 25.30
C THR A 265 -10.11 3.30 24.08
N LEU A 266 -11.19 2.62 23.69
CA LEU A 266 -12.05 2.99 22.57
C LEU A 266 -13.04 4.08 23.01
N LEU A 267 -13.10 5.16 22.24
CA LEU A 267 -13.90 6.34 22.56
C LEU A 267 -14.67 6.80 21.32
N GLY A 268 -15.77 7.52 21.54
CA GLY A 268 -16.54 8.09 20.44
C GLY A 268 -17.19 7.05 19.52
N GLY A 269 -17.52 5.85 20.00
CA GLY A 269 -18.30 4.88 19.23
C GLY A 269 -17.51 3.95 18.29
N VAL A 270 -16.19 3.82 18.49
CA VAL A 270 -15.39 2.79 17.82
C VAL A 270 -15.93 1.40 18.19
N VAL A 271 -16.11 0.54 17.19
CA VAL A 271 -16.67 -0.82 17.34
C VAL A 271 -15.57 -1.87 17.10
N LEU A 272 -15.64 -2.98 17.83
CA LEU A 272 -14.80 -4.15 17.58
C LEU A 272 -15.50 -5.07 16.58
N GLU A 273 -14.83 -5.34 15.47
CA GLU A 273 -15.31 -6.21 14.39
C GLU A 273 -14.36 -7.38 14.17
N PRO A 274 -14.83 -8.50 13.60
CA PRO A 274 -13.95 -9.59 13.17
C PRO A 274 -12.85 -9.07 12.23
N ASP A 275 -11.61 -9.45 12.50
CA ASP A 275 -10.48 -9.13 11.62
C ASP A 275 -10.50 -10.06 10.40
N THR A 276 -10.47 -9.48 9.20
CA THR A 276 -10.38 -10.18 7.91
C THR A 276 -9.26 -9.64 7.02
N SER A 277 -8.32 -8.90 7.61
CA SER A 277 -7.14 -8.37 6.90
C SER A 277 -6.15 -9.46 6.51
N CYS A 278 -6.12 -10.48 7.37
CA CYS A 278 -5.52 -11.78 7.27
C CYS A 278 -6.64 -12.80 7.61
#